data_AF-A0AAN7ZJN3-F1
#
_entry.id   AF-A0AAN7ZJN3-F1
#
_cell.length_a   1.000
_cell.length_b   1.000
_cell.length_c   1.000
_cell.angle_alpha   90.00
_cell.angle_beta   90.00
_cell.angle_gamma   90.00
#
_symmetry.space_group_name_H-M   'P 1'
#
loop_
_entity.id
_entity.type
_entity.pdbx_description
1 polymer ?
#
loop_
_entity_poly.entity_id
_entity_poly.type
_entity_poly.pdbx_seq_one_letter_code
_entity_poly.pdbx_strand_id
1 'polypeptide(L)'
;MNPVCPKLYGLPKIHKTNVPIRPVVSFTDTPVARITVWLNSILKQLIKFNHNFSITNSSHLTKSIESLKLPFHFSMVSFDVSNLFPSIPPNEVIDLVSEHLVSTNLSDPQLTCIISLLRHCTHFKFQNKFYSQY
;
A
#
# COMPACT_ATOMS: atom_id res chain seq x y z
N MET A 1 11.16 -12.21 20.63
CA MET A 1 10.72 -12.24 19.22
C MET A 1 11.98 -12.16 18.38
N ASN A 2 12.26 -13.16 17.54
CA ASN A 2 13.50 -13.19 16.76
C ASN A 2 13.21 -12.63 15.37
N PRO A 3 13.88 -11.54 14.96
CA PRO A 3 13.60 -10.92 13.67
C PRO A 3 13.90 -11.89 12.52
N VAL A 4 13.00 -11.96 11.56
CA VAL A 4 13.17 -12.75 10.33
C VAL A 4 13.37 -11.84 9.12
N CYS A 5 14.06 -12.34 8.11
CA CYS A 5 14.13 -11.68 6.80
C CYS A 5 12.75 -11.74 6.13
N PRO A 6 12.29 -10.66 5.44
CA PRO A 6 11.06 -10.68 4.66
C PRO A 6 11.05 -11.84 3.66
N LYS A 7 9.90 -12.52 3.49
CA LYS A 7 9.80 -13.72 2.62
C LYS A 7 8.77 -13.52 1.51
N LEU A 8 9.16 -13.85 0.29
CA LEU A 8 8.23 -13.92 -0.83
C LEU A 8 7.47 -15.26 -0.81
N TYR A 9 6.15 -15.18 -0.95
CA TYR A 9 5.28 -16.34 -1.16
C TYR A 9 4.21 -16.02 -2.21
N GLY A 10 3.60 -17.06 -2.78
CA GLY A 10 2.58 -16.92 -3.82
C GLY A 10 1.18 -17.26 -3.30
N LEU A 11 0.20 -16.44 -3.66
CA LEU A 11 -1.22 -16.71 -3.42
C LEU A 11 -1.95 -16.94 -4.76
N PRO A 12 -2.66 -18.07 -4.96
CA PRO A 12 -3.39 -18.31 -6.19
C PRO A 12 -4.59 -17.36 -6.33
N LYS A 13 -4.75 -16.75 -7.51
CA LYS A 13 -5.96 -15.97 -7.86
C LYS A 13 -7.04 -16.91 -8.38
N ILE A 14 -7.69 -17.67 -7.49
CA ILE A 14 -8.67 -18.72 -7.82
C ILE A 14 -9.89 -18.24 -8.63
N HIS A 15 -10.17 -16.94 -8.63
CA HIS A 15 -11.26 -16.31 -9.38
C HIS A 15 -10.88 -15.91 -10.81
N LYS A 16 -9.66 -16.20 -11.27
CA LYS A 16 -9.20 -15.87 -12.63
C LYS A 16 -8.86 -17.14 -13.42
N THR A 17 -9.12 -17.13 -14.73
CA THR A 17 -8.71 -18.18 -15.66
C THR A 17 -7.21 -18.45 -15.53
N ASN A 18 -6.81 -19.73 -15.62
CA ASN A 18 -5.44 -20.22 -15.43
C ASN A 18 -4.83 -20.00 -14.03
N VAL A 19 -5.63 -19.53 -13.05
CA VAL A 19 -5.25 -19.41 -11.63
C VAL A 19 -3.86 -18.78 -11.42
N PRO A 20 -3.61 -17.56 -11.96
CA PRO A 20 -2.29 -16.94 -11.86
C PRO A 20 -1.89 -16.69 -10.40
N ILE A 21 -0.60 -16.78 -10.11
CA ILE A 21 -0.04 -16.53 -8.78
C ILE A 21 0.09 -15.02 -8.52
N ARG A 22 -0.33 -14.57 -7.34
CA ARG A 22 -0.03 -13.25 -6.79
C ARG A 22 1.19 -13.35 -5.86
N PRO A 23 2.35 -12.82 -6.24
CA PRO A 23 3.48 -12.70 -5.32
C PRO A 23 3.16 -11.72 -4.19
N VAL A 24 3.51 -12.07 -2.95
CA VAL A 24 3.39 -11.22 -1.75
C VAL A 24 4.65 -11.37 -0.91
N VAL A 25 5.21 -10.27 -0.45
CA VAL A 25 6.32 -10.27 0.52
C VAL A 25 5.74 -10.08 1.92
N SER A 26 5.94 -11.08 2.80
CA SER A 26 5.60 -10.94 4.21
C SER A 26 6.70 -10.18 4.94
N PHE A 27 6.30 -9.07 5.58
CA PHE A 27 7.13 -8.32 6.52
C PHE A 27 6.81 -8.64 7.99
N THR A 28 6.05 -9.72 8.24
CA THR A 28 5.73 -10.18 9.60
C THR A 28 7.01 -10.60 10.33
N ASP A 29 7.11 -10.24 11.61
CA ASP A 29 8.27 -10.52 12.47
C ASP A 29 9.61 -9.98 11.94
N THR A 30 9.60 -8.99 11.06
CA THR A 30 10.81 -8.32 10.58
C THR A 30 11.23 -7.19 11.53
N PRO A 31 12.50 -6.73 11.49
CA PRO A 31 12.95 -5.56 12.26
C PRO A 31 12.12 -4.30 12.01
N VAL A 32 11.55 -4.16 10.81
CA VAL A 32 10.80 -2.96 10.39
C VAL A 32 9.32 -3.03 10.73
N ALA A 33 8.77 -4.18 11.12
CA ALA A 33 7.33 -4.37 11.33
C ALA A 33 6.72 -3.33 12.29
N ARG A 34 7.38 -3.09 13.44
CA ARG A 34 6.91 -2.11 14.43
C ARG A 34 7.06 -0.67 13.93
N ILE A 35 8.13 -0.38 13.21
CA ILE A 35 8.38 0.93 12.60
C ILE A 35 7.30 1.23 11.56
N THR A 36 6.93 0.26 10.72
CA THR A 36 5.86 0.41 9.73
C THR A 36 4.51 0.71 10.39
N VAL A 37 4.16 0.03 11.48
CA VAL A 37 2.90 0.31 12.22
C VAL A 37 2.90 1.73 12.78
N TRP A 38 4.01 2.14 13.39
CA TRP A 38 4.17 3.50 13.92
C TRP A 38 4.12 4.55 12.80
N LEU A 39 4.88 4.39 11.72
CA LEU A 39 4.90 5.33 10.60
C LEU A 39 3.54 5.43 9.92
N ASN A 40 2.83 4.31 9.74
CA ASN A 40 1.47 4.30 9.20
C ASN A 40 0.49 5.12 10.06
N SER A 41 0.67 5.13 11.39
CA SER A 41 -0.16 5.96 12.27
C SER A 41 0.04 7.46 12.04
N ILE A 42 1.30 7.87 11.82
CA ILE A 42 1.67 9.26 11.48
C ILE A 42 1.11 9.63 10.11
N LEU A 43 1.36 8.80 9.09
CA LEU A 43 0.94 9.08 7.71
C LEU A 43 -0.59 9.19 7.58
N LYS A 44 -1.35 8.36 8.30
CA LYS A 44 -2.82 8.49 8.35
C LYS A 44 -3.29 9.83 8.89
N GLN A 45 -2.59 10.37 9.90
CA GLN A 45 -2.92 11.66 10.49
C GLN A 45 -2.50 12.84 9.61
N LEU A 46 -1.41 12.69 8.86
CA LEU A 46 -0.90 13.73 7.95
C LEU A 46 -1.73 13.82 6.67
N ILE A 47 -1.96 12.69 6.01
CA ILE A 47 -2.58 12.65 4.67
C ILE A 47 -4.10 12.89 4.76
N LYS A 48 -4.75 12.50 5.87
CA LYS A 48 -6.20 12.61 6.11
C LYS A 48 -7.04 12.39 4.84
N PHE A 49 -6.82 11.25 4.17
CA PHE A 49 -7.51 10.97 2.91
C PHE A 49 -9.03 10.90 3.14
N ASN A 50 -9.71 11.98 2.78
CA ASN A 50 -11.16 12.13 2.87
C ASN A 50 -11.64 12.82 1.60
N HIS A 51 -11.88 12.03 0.56
CA HIS A 51 -12.30 12.54 -0.73
C HIS A 51 -13.80 12.28 -0.93
N ASN A 52 -14.53 13.28 -1.43
CA ASN A 52 -15.99 13.19 -1.62
C ASN A 52 -16.41 12.09 -2.60
N PHE A 53 -15.50 11.63 -3.45
CA PHE A 53 -15.73 10.54 -4.40
C PHE A 53 -15.17 9.20 -3.93
N SER A 54 -14.71 9.11 -2.68
CA SER A 54 -14.24 7.86 -2.08
C SER A 54 -15.38 7.13 -1.37
N ILE A 55 -15.38 5.81 -1.48
CA ILE A 55 -16.33 4.95 -0.78
C ILE A 55 -15.59 4.16 0.28
N THR A 56 -16.16 4.12 1.48
CA THR A 56 -15.54 3.54 2.67
C THR A 56 -15.61 2.01 2.70
N ASN A 57 -16.69 1.42 2.19
CA ASN A 57 -16.90 -0.02 2.14
C ASN A 57 -18.00 -0.40 1.14
N SER A 58 -18.18 -1.70 0.92
CA SER A 58 -19.19 -2.22 -0.01
C SER A 58 -20.63 -1.86 0.37
N SER A 59 -20.97 -1.81 1.66
CA SER A 59 -22.33 -1.43 2.09
C SER A 59 -22.64 0.05 1.84
N HIS A 60 -21.65 0.93 1.99
CA HIS A 60 -21.79 2.33 1.60
C HIS A 60 -22.00 2.43 0.08
N LEU A 61 -21.20 1.70 -0.72
CA LEU A 61 -21.35 1.67 -2.18
C LEU A 61 -22.76 1.27 -2.61
N THR A 62 -23.29 0.17 -2.08
CA THR A 62 -24.61 -0.34 -2.47
C THR A 62 -25.70 0.68 -2.16
N LYS A 63 -25.69 1.27 -0.96
CA LYS A 63 -26.64 2.32 -0.57
C LYS A 63 -26.55 3.55 -1.45
N SER A 64 -25.33 4.00 -1.77
CA SER A 64 -25.11 5.14 -2.65
C SER A 64 -25.71 4.89 -4.02
N ILE A 65 -25.44 3.72 -4.62
CA ILE A 65 -25.97 3.34 -5.94
C ILE A 65 -27.51 3.21 -5.91
N GLU A 66 -28.07 2.54 -4.90
CA GLU A 66 -29.52 2.37 -4.73
C GLU A 66 -30.26 3.71 -4.62
N SER A 67 -29.62 4.72 -4.06
CA SER A 67 -30.19 6.06 -3.90
C SER A 67 -30.15 6.93 -5.15
N LEU A 68 -29.42 6.52 -6.21
CA LEU A 68 -29.28 7.31 -7.43
C LEU A 68 -30.59 7.34 -8.22
N LYS A 69 -31.09 8.54 -8.49
CA LYS A 69 -32.18 8.77 -9.46
C LYS A 69 -31.57 8.95 -10.84
N LEU A 70 -31.68 7.93 -11.69
CA LEU A 70 -31.06 7.91 -13.01
C LEU A 70 -32.09 8.30 -14.08
N PRO A 71 -31.70 9.11 -15.09
CA PRO A 71 -32.59 9.51 -16.18
C PRO A 71 -32.88 8.33 -17.12
N PHE A 72 -33.91 8.47 -17.97
CA PHE A 72 -34.11 7.55 -19.08
C PHE A 72 -32.88 7.57 -20.00
N HIS A 73 -32.43 6.37 -20.41
CA HIS A 73 -31.25 6.14 -21.25
C HIS A 73 -29.88 6.47 -20.61
N PHE A 74 -29.65 6.04 -19.36
CA PHE A 74 -28.31 6.12 -18.76
C PHE A 74 -27.45 4.89 -19.09
N SER A 75 -26.12 5.03 -18.94
CA SER A 75 -25.17 3.92 -18.97
C SER A 75 -24.21 4.04 -17.79
N MET A 76 -23.87 2.90 -17.18
CA MET A 76 -22.85 2.82 -16.14
C MET A 76 -21.62 2.12 -16.69
N VAL A 77 -20.45 2.65 -16.34
CA VAL A 77 -19.15 2.10 -16.73
C VAL A 77 -18.35 1.85 -15.46
N SER A 78 -17.69 0.69 -15.40
CA SER A 78 -16.74 0.38 -14.34
C SER A 78 -15.33 0.30 -14.91
N PHE A 79 -14.38 0.82 -14.15
CA PHE A 79 -12.95 0.77 -14.47
C PHE A 79 -12.22 0.01 -13.38
N ASP A 80 -11.26 -0.83 -13.77
CA ASP A 80 -10.39 -1.56 -12.85
C ASP A 80 -8.92 -1.19 -13.13
N VAL A 81 -8.17 -0.93 -12.07
CA VAL A 81 -6.74 -0.61 -12.18
C VAL A 81 -5.94 -1.91 -12.12
N SER A 82 -5.31 -2.27 -13.23
CA SER A 82 -4.40 -3.42 -13.27
C SER A 82 -3.09 -3.10 -12.54
N ASN A 83 -2.60 -4.06 -11.73
CA ASN A 83 -1.29 -3.99 -11.07
C ASN A 83 -1.06 -2.70 -10.26
N LEU A 84 -2.05 -2.26 -9.49
CA LEU A 84 -1.96 -1.01 -8.69
C LEU A 84 -0.64 -0.90 -7.91
N PHE A 85 -0.29 -1.87 -7.04
CA PHE A 85 0.91 -1.75 -6.21
C PHE A 85 2.24 -1.78 -7.00
N PRO A 86 2.46 -2.70 -7.95
CA PRO A 86 3.69 -2.68 -8.77
C PRO A 86 3.83 -1.45 -9.67
N SER A 87 2.73 -0.77 -10.01
CA SER A 87 2.75 0.41 -10.88
C SER A 87 3.03 1.72 -10.12
N ILE A 88 3.18 1.68 -8.80
CA ILE A 88 3.48 2.88 -7.99
C ILE A 88 4.98 3.18 -8.02
N PRO A 89 5.42 4.35 -8.49
CA PRO A 89 6.84 4.72 -8.53
C PRO A 89 7.38 4.96 -7.11
N PRO A 90 8.33 4.13 -6.60
CA PRO A 90 8.73 4.18 -5.21
C PRO A 90 9.44 5.48 -4.83
N ASN A 91 10.26 6.04 -5.72
CA ASN A 91 11.00 7.27 -5.45
C ASN A 91 10.06 8.46 -5.30
N GLU A 92 9.07 8.60 -6.19
CA GLU A 92 8.07 9.68 -6.10
C GLU A 92 7.26 9.59 -4.79
N VAL A 93 6.89 8.38 -4.37
CA VAL A 93 6.20 8.20 -3.08
C VAL A 93 7.10 8.54 -1.90
N ILE A 94 8.38 8.17 -1.94
CA ILE A 94 9.33 8.49 -0.87
C ILE A 94 9.53 10.01 -0.77
N ASP A 95 9.65 10.71 -1.89
CA ASP A 95 9.80 12.16 -1.91
C ASP A 95 8.54 12.85 -1.35
N LEU A 96 7.34 12.43 -1.80
CA LEU A 96 6.07 12.91 -1.25
C LEU A 96 5.94 12.67 0.25
N VAL A 97 6.30 11.48 0.73
CA VAL A 97 6.28 11.15 2.17
C VAL A 97 7.29 12.01 2.92
N SER A 98 8.48 12.25 2.37
CA SER A 98 9.51 13.07 2.98
C SER A 98 9.02 14.50 3.18
N GLU A 99 8.40 15.11 2.18
CA GLU A 99 7.80 16.45 2.26
C GLU A 99 6.76 16.55 3.39
N HIS A 100 5.90 15.55 3.54
CA HIS A 100 4.90 15.53 4.60
C HIS A 100 5.53 15.34 5.99
N LEU A 101 6.57 14.50 6.11
CA LEU A 101 7.22 14.23 7.38
C LEU A 101 7.99 15.44 7.92
N VAL A 102 8.48 16.35 7.06
CA VAL A 102 9.10 17.62 7.50
C VAL A 102 8.15 18.47 8.34
N SER A 103 6.83 18.36 8.14
CA SER A 103 5.83 19.07 8.95
C SER A 103 5.60 18.49 10.35
N THR A 104 6.28 17.39 10.70
CA THR A 104 6.17 16.73 12.02
C THR A 104 7.25 17.20 13.00
N ASN A 105 7.09 16.87 14.28
CA ASN A 105 8.10 17.14 15.32
C ASN A 105 9.28 16.14 15.33
N LEU A 106 9.55 15.46 14.21
CA LEU A 106 10.68 14.55 14.11
C LEU A 106 11.99 15.33 13.95
N SER A 107 13.06 14.85 14.58
CA SER A 107 14.38 15.45 14.40
C SER A 107 15.00 15.06 13.07
N ASP A 108 15.94 15.87 12.56
CA ASP A 108 16.64 15.58 11.28
C ASP A 108 17.26 14.18 11.22
N PRO A 109 17.89 13.64 12.30
CA PRO A 109 18.37 12.26 12.30
C PRO A 109 17.25 11.22 12.18
N GLN A 110 16.09 11.46 12.78
CA GLN A 110 14.94 10.55 12.69
C GLN A 110 14.36 10.55 11.27
N LEU A 111 14.18 11.73 10.67
CA LEU A 111 13.73 11.89 9.28
C LEU A 111 14.67 11.16 8.32
N THR A 112 15.97 11.42 8.43
CA THR A 112 17.00 10.78 7.61
C THR A 112 16.96 9.25 7.75
N CYS A 113 16.81 8.75 8.98
CA CYS A 113 16.70 7.32 9.25
C CYS A 113 15.45 6.70 8.59
N ILE A 114 14.29 7.34 8.71
CA ILE A 114 13.03 6.85 8.12
C ILE A 114 13.11 6.83 6.59
N ILE A 115 13.59 7.92 5.97
CA ILE A 115 13.72 8.00 4.51
C ILE A 115 14.70 6.93 4.00
N SER A 116 15.82 6.74 4.71
CA SER A 116 16.76 5.66 4.40
C SER A 116 16.09 4.28 4.52
N LEU A 117 15.33 4.03 5.59
CA LEU A 117 14.60 2.78 5.77
C LEU A 117 13.62 2.53 4.62
N LEU A 118 12.83 3.53 4.20
CA LEU A 118 11.88 3.40 3.10
C LEU A 118 12.55 2.96 1.78
N ARG A 119 13.77 3.47 1.50
CA ARG A 119 14.56 3.09 0.32
C ARG A 119 15.10 1.66 0.38
N HIS A 120 15.35 1.12 1.58
CA HIS A 120 15.94 -0.21 1.77
C HIS A 120 14.91 -1.31 2.04
N CYS A 121 13.65 -0.97 2.34
CA CYS A 121 12.56 -1.94 2.60
C CYS A 121 12.05 -2.68 1.34
N THR A 122 12.87 -2.84 0.31
CA THR A 122 12.53 -3.58 -0.92
C THR A 122 13.16 -4.96 -1.01
N HIS A 123 13.98 -5.34 -0.02
CA HIS A 123 14.72 -6.59 -0.01
C HIS A 123 13.91 -7.74 0.62
N PHE A 124 13.98 -8.92 0.01
CA PHE A 124 13.30 -10.12 0.50
C PHE A 124 14.05 -11.40 0.14
N LYS A 125 13.68 -12.50 0.80
CA LYS A 125 14.22 -13.84 0.57
C LYS A 125 13.22 -14.70 -0.19
N PHE A 126 13.70 -15.40 -1.22
CA PHE A 126 12.95 -16.43 -1.94
C PHE A 126 13.88 -17.61 -2.24
N GLN A 127 13.45 -18.85 -1.96
CA GLN A 127 14.26 -20.07 -2.20
C GLN A 127 15.73 -19.96 -1.74
N ASN A 128 15.94 -19.44 -0.52
CA ASN A 128 17.27 -19.21 0.06
C ASN A 128 18.17 -18.18 -0.63
N LYS A 129 17.65 -17.42 -1.59
CA LYS A 129 18.35 -16.31 -2.25
C LYS A 129 17.70 -14.98 -1.87
N PHE A 130 18.51 -13.93 -1.87
CA PHE A 130 18.07 -12.56 -1.61
C PHE A 130 17.80 -11.84 -2.92
N TYR A 131 16.74 -11.04 -2.92
CA TYR A 131 16.26 -10.26 -4.06
C TYR A 131 15.83 -8.88 -3.58
N SER A 132 15.77 -7.94 -4.52
CA SER A 132 15.24 -6.60 -4.31
C SER A 132 14.13 -6.33 -5.31
N GLN A 133 13.07 -5.65 -4.89
CA GLN A 133 11.97 -5.23 -5.75
C GLN A 133 12.21 -3.78 -6.22
N TYR A 134 12.37 -3.59 -7.52
CA TYR A 134 12.42 -2.29 -8.19
C TYR A 134 11.54 -2.32 -9.43
#